data_AF-A0A2V8QVV2-F1
#
_entry.id   AF-A0A2V8QVV2-F1
#
_cell.length_a   1.000
_cell.length_b   1.000
_cell.length_c   1.000
_cell.angle_alpha   90.00
_cell.angle_beta   90.00
_cell.angle_gamma   90.00
#
_symmetry.space_group_name_H-M   'P 1'
#
loop_
_entity.id
_entity.type
_entity.pdbx_description
1 polymer ?
#
loop_
_entity_poly.entity_id
_entity_poly.type
_entity_poly.pdbx_seq_one_letter_code
_entity_poly.pdbx_strand_id
1 'polypeptide(L)'
;MRRRLASYFDRKNCPTPDELADETLNRVARRLEEEGGSIETDAPARYCYIVARFVFMEHLRETQKDGALANELRQQPHADDLAASGADDERKMKEQRLNCLEQCLSKLESLSREIITRYYVGKARVKIERRRALAEELGITVNALSVRACRIRDKLEACVRQCVGAG
;
A
#
# COMPACT_ATOMS: atom_id res chain seq x y z
N MET A 1 6.86 17.13 -7.82
CA MET A 1 5.64 16.46 -7.31
C MET A 1 5.82 14.94 -7.18
N ARG A 2 6.26 14.22 -8.22
CA ARG A 2 6.48 12.74 -8.27
C ARG A 2 6.81 12.05 -6.93
N ARG A 3 7.93 12.38 -6.27
CA ARG A 3 8.32 11.74 -4.98
C ARG A 3 7.23 11.77 -3.90
N ARG A 4 6.44 12.86 -3.80
CA ARG A 4 5.32 12.99 -2.86
C ARG A 4 4.09 12.13 -3.24
N LEU A 5 3.95 11.80 -4.52
CA LEU A 5 2.95 10.88 -5.04
C LEU A 5 3.42 9.43 -4.86
N ALA A 6 4.68 9.12 -5.17
CA ALA A 6 5.27 7.80 -4.91
C ALA A 6 5.14 7.44 -3.42
N SER A 7 5.56 8.32 -2.49
CA SER A 7 5.33 8.12 -1.05
C SER A 7 3.85 8.08 -0.63
N TYR A 8 2.92 8.58 -1.46
CA TYR A 8 1.48 8.45 -1.20
C TYR A 8 0.97 7.05 -1.59
N PHE A 9 1.38 6.52 -2.75
CA PHE A 9 1.05 5.15 -3.20
C PHE A 9 1.77 4.07 -2.38
N ASP A 10 3.02 4.31 -2.02
CA ASP A 10 3.84 3.45 -1.15
C ASP A 10 3.17 3.26 0.23
N ARG A 11 2.74 4.37 0.86
CA ARG A 11 1.90 4.31 2.08
C ARG A 11 0.55 3.61 1.89
N LYS A 12 0.06 3.42 0.66
CA LYS A 12 -1.14 2.60 0.38
C LYS A 12 -0.81 1.12 0.18
N ASN A 13 0.47 0.75 0.17
CA ASN A 13 0.99 -0.59 -0.10
C ASN A 13 0.68 -1.05 -1.54
N CYS A 14 0.81 -0.13 -2.51
CA CYS A 14 0.82 -0.43 -3.93
C CYS A 14 2.06 -1.28 -4.30
N PRO A 15 1.95 -2.25 -5.22
CA PRO A 15 3.11 -2.98 -5.73
C PRO A 15 4.03 -2.08 -6.59
N THR A 16 3.48 -1.12 -7.32
CA THR A 16 4.24 -0.23 -8.23
C THR A 16 3.99 1.27 -7.93
N PRO A 17 4.45 1.78 -6.79
CA PRO A 17 4.12 3.14 -6.33
C PRO A 17 4.70 4.27 -7.21
N ASP A 18 5.84 4.04 -7.87
CA ASP A 18 6.46 5.01 -8.78
C ASP A 18 5.76 5.09 -10.13
N GLU A 19 5.26 3.97 -10.66
CA GLU A 19 4.50 3.93 -11.91
C GLU A 19 3.17 4.69 -11.77
N LEU A 20 2.44 4.44 -10.68
CA LEU A 20 1.18 5.15 -10.39
C LEU A 20 1.41 6.65 -10.11
N ALA A 21 2.60 7.02 -9.61
CA ALA A 21 2.99 8.41 -9.45
C ALA A 21 3.24 9.10 -10.81
N ASP A 22 3.85 8.41 -11.77
CA ASP A 22 4.02 8.90 -13.14
C ASP A 22 2.71 8.96 -13.90
N GLU A 23 1.89 7.92 -13.82
CA GLU A 23 0.58 7.89 -14.46
C GLU A 23 -0.32 9.03 -13.98
N THR A 24 -0.29 9.32 -12.67
CA THR A 24 -0.95 10.49 -12.09
C THR A 24 -0.48 11.79 -12.73
N LEU A 25 0.83 11.97 -12.90
CA LEU A 25 1.38 13.20 -13.48
C LEU A 25 1.07 13.32 -14.97
N ASN A 26 1.13 12.22 -15.73
CA ASN A 26 0.75 12.18 -17.15
C ASN A 26 -0.73 12.55 -17.34
N ARG A 27 -1.62 12.02 -16.48
CA ARG A 27 -3.05 12.38 -16.49
C ARG A 27 -3.29 13.85 -16.12
N VAL A 28 -2.52 14.42 -15.19
CA VAL A 28 -2.60 15.86 -14.83
C VAL A 28 -2.06 16.74 -15.97
N ALA A 29 -0.96 16.36 -16.62
CA ALA A 29 -0.38 17.10 -17.74
C ALA A 29 -1.34 17.15 -18.94
N ARG A 30 -1.90 16.00 -19.34
CA ARG A 30 -2.90 15.95 -20.41
C ARG A 30 -4.14 16.78 -20.08
N ARG A 31 -4.62 16.75 -18.83
CA ARG A 31 -5.73 17.60 -18.37
C ARG A 31 -5.42 19.09 -18.47
N LEU A 32 -4.19 19.50 -18.14
CA LEU A 32 -3.74 20.89 -18.30
C LEU A 32 -3.71 21.31 -19.77
N GLU A 33 -3.30 20.43 -20.69
CA GLU A 33 -3.33 20.69 -22.13
C GLU A 33 -4.77 20.78 -22.68
N GLU A 34 -5.67 19.89 -22.22
CA GLU A 34 -7.09 19.87 -22.58
C GLU A 34 -7.87 21.10 -22.04
N GLU A 35 -7.60 21.52 -20.80
CA GLU A 35 -8.28 22.62 -20.10
C GLU A 35 -7.60 24.00 -20.34
N GLY A 36 -6.71 24.12 -21.33
CA GLY A 36 -6.12 25.40 -21.76
C GLY A 36 -5.10 26.01 -20.79
N GLY A 37 -4.49 25.19 -19.92
CA GLY A 37 -3.40 25.56 -19.01
C GLY A 37 -3.85 26.12 -17.66
N SER A 38 -5.14 26.31 -17.41
CA SER A 38 -5.65 26.93 -16.17
C SER A 38 -6.47 25.96 -15.32
N ILE A 39 -5.81 25.23 -14.42
CA ILE A 39 -6.50 24.62 -13.28
C ILE A 39 -6.88 25.74 -12.32
N GLU A 40 -8.14 26.20 -12.36
CA GLU A 40 -8.73 27.12 -11.40
C GLU A 40 -8.88 26.44 -10.02
N THR A 41 -7.77 26.27 -9.31
CA THR A 41 -7.77 25.71 -7.94
C THR A 41 -6.59 26.26 -7.15
N ASP A 42 -6.88 26.90 -6.01
CA ASP A 42 -5.91 27.52 -5.07
C ASP A 42 -4.75 26.62 -4.59
N ALA A 43 -4.78 25.33 -4.90
CA ALA A 43 -3.72 24.38 -4.59
C ALA A 43 -3.58 23.32 -5.70
N PRO A 44 -2.72 23.50 -6.72
CA PRO A 44 -2.49 22.48 -7.74
C PRO A 44 -2.01 21.14 -7.17
N ALA A 45 -1.33 21.15 -6.01
CA ALA A 45 -1.00 19.92 -5.27
C ALA A 45 -2.25 19.11 -4.83
N ARG A 46 -3.37 19.78 -4.50
CA ARG A 46 -4.64 19.14 -4.12
C ARG A 46 -5.26 18.43 -5.31
N TYR A 47 -5.23 19.04 -6.50
CA TYR A 47 -5.68 18.41 -7.75
C TYR A 47 -4.89 17.14 -8.05
N CYS A 48 -3.56 17.20 -7.99
CA CYS A 48 -2.70 16.02 -8.15
C CYS A 48 -3.03 14.87 -7.17
N TYR A 49 -3.35 15.16 -5.90
CA TYR A 49 -3.80 14.13 -4.95
C TYR A 49 -5.21 13.59 -5.21
N ILE A 50 -6.09 14.38 -5.84
CA ILE A 50 -7.41 13.92 -6.28
C ILE A 50 -7.23 12.94 -7.45
N VAL A 51 -6.42 13.29 -8.46
CA VAL A 51 -6.10 12.39 -9.59
C VAL A 51 -5.40 11.12 -9.09
N ALA A 52 -4.42 11.24 -8.18
CA ALA A 52 -3.75 10.09 -7.57
C ALA A 52 -4.72 9.12 -6.89
N ARG A 53 -5.78 9.64 -6.27
CA ARG A 53 -6.83 8.82 -5.64
C ARG A 53 -7.65 8.06 -6.67
N PHE A 54 -7.92 8.64 -7.85
CA PHE A 54 -8.63 7.95 -8.93
C PHE A 54 -7.75 6.88 -9.58
N VAL A 55 -6.51 7.20 -9.93
CA VAL A 55 -5.49 6.24 -10.42
C VAL A 55 -5.36 5.06 -9.46
N PHE A 56 -5.26 5.30 -8.15
CA PHE A 56 -5.25 4.24 -7.15
C PHE A 56 -6.49 3.34 -7.17
N MET A 57 -7.69 3.92 -7.38
CA MET A 57 -8.93 3.13 -7.41
C MET A 57 -9.09 2.32 -8.71
N GLU A 58 -8.52 2.79 -9.82
CA GLU A 58 -8.47 2.05 -11.08
C GLU A 58 -7.52 0.86 -10.96
N HIS A 59 -6.27 1.10 -10.53
CA HIS A 59 -5.30 0.05 -10.26
C HIS A 59 -5.80 -1.00 -9.24
N LEU A 60 -6.53 -0.58 -8.20
CA LEU A 60 -7.18 -1.50 -7.26
C LEU A 60 -8.32 -2.33 -7.88
N ARG A 61 -8.96 -1.88 -8.96
CA ARG A 61 -9.98 -2.66 -9.69
C ARG A 61 -9.34 -3.65 -10.66
N GLU A 62 -8.25 -3.24 -11.31
CA GLU A 62 -7.49 -4.08 -12.24
C GLU A 62 -6.78 -5.21 -11.48
N THR A 63 -6.02 -4.90 -10.43
CA THR A 63 -5.40 -5.92 -9.55
C THR A 63 -6.41 -6.86 -8.87
N GLN A 64 -7.69 -6.48 -8.75
CA GLN A 64 -8.76 -7.39 -8.29
C GLN A 64 -9.28 -8.31 -9.40
N LYS A 65 -9.22 -7.92 -10.68
CA LYS A 65 -9.47 -8.82 -11.82
C LYS A 65 -8.27 -9.75 -12.03
N ASP A 66 -7.07 -9.19 -12.05
CA ASP A 66 -5.84 -9.95 -12.28
C ASP A 66 -5.54 -10.90 -11.11
N GLY A 67 -5.90 -10.50 -9.88
CA GLY A 67 -5.83 -11.36 -8.70
C GLY A 67 -6.84 -12.53 -8.71
N ALA A 68 -7.87 -12.49 -9.55
CA ALA A 68 -8.72 -13.65 -9.81
C ALA A 68 -8.00 -14.61 -10.79
N LEU A 69 -7.50 -14.09 -11.91
CA LEU A 69 -6.76 -14.85 -12.93
C LEU A 69 -5.48 -15.51 -12.38
N ALA A 70 -4.68 -14.75 -11.62
CA ALA A 70 -3.43 -15.21 -11.02
C ALA A 70 -3.64 -16.23 -9.88
N ASN A 71 -4.85 -16.30 -9.31
CA ASN A 71 -5.21 -17.33 -8.33
C ASN A 71 -5.61 -18.66 -8.99
N GLU A 72 -5.97 -18.64 -10.27
CA GLU A 72 -6.15 -19.85 -11.09
C GLU A 72 -4.79 -20.36 -11.61
N LEU A 73 -3.92 -19.47 -12.08
CA LEU A 73 -2.58 -19.81 -12.58
C LEU A 73 -1.62 -20.39 -11.51
N ARG A 74 -1.86 -20.14 -10.21
CA ARG A 74 -1.05 -20.71 -9.10
C ARG A 74 -1.29 -22.20 -8.81
N GLN A 75 -2.16 -22.88 -9.57
CA GLN A 75 -2.46 -24.31 -9.36
C GLN A 75 -1.66 -25.27 -10.27
N GLN A 76 -0.74 -24.79 -11.11
CA GLN A 76 0.14 -25.68 -11.89
C GLN A 76 1.53 -25.84 -11.25
N PRO A 77 2.00 -27.09 -11.01
CA PRO A 77 3.33 -27.35 -10.49
C PRO A 77 4.41 -27.47 -11.59
N HIS A 78 5.51 -26.75 -11.37
CA HIS A 78 6.89 -26.96 -11.86
C HIS A 78 7.28 -26.73 -13.33
N ALA A 79 8.04 -25.63 -13.49
CA ALA A 79 9.08 -25.25 -14.46
C ALA A 79 9.84 -24.04 -13.81
N ASP A 80 11.15 -23.77 -13.92
CA ASP A 80 12.30 -24.48 -14.51
C ASP A 80 13.61 -24.28 -13.69
N ASP A 81 14.60 -25.12 -13.97
CA ASP A 81 15.88 -25.39 -13.27
C ASP A 81 17.02 -24.33 -13.35
N LEU A 82 16.78 -23.01 -13.29
CA LEU A 82 17.88 -22.01 -13.52
C LEU A 82 18.11 -20.90 -12.46
N ALA A 83 17.47 -20.93 -11.28
CA ALA A 83 17.52 -19.82 -10.30
C ALA A 83 18.21 -20.13 -8.94
N ALA A 84 19.03 -21.18 -8.85
CA ALA A 84 19.46 -21.74 -7.56
C ALA A 84 20.34 -20.84 -6.66
N SER A 85 21.12 -19.89 -7.20
CA SER A 85 22.02 -19.05 -6.39
C SER A 85 21.37 -17.77 -5.84
N GLY A 86 20.50 -17.11 -6.61
CA GLY A 86 19.82 -15.89 -6.17
C GLY A 86 18.65 -16.14 -5.22
N ALA A 87 17.94 -17.26 -5.41
CA ALA A 87 16.74 -17.58 -4.65
C ALA A 87 16.99 -17.74 -3.14
N ASP A 88 18.15 -18.26 -2.73
CA ASP A 88 18.48 -18.48 -1.32
C ASP A 88 18.85 -17.18 -0.59
N ASP A 89 19.47 -16.20 -1.26
CA ASP A 89 19.73 -14.90 -0.66
C ASP A 89 18.45 -14.03 -0.63
N GLU A 90 17.58 -14.12 -1.65
CA GLU A 90 16.23 -13.52 -1.57
C GLU A 90 15.39 -14.12 -0.44
N ARG A 91 15.45 -15.45 -0.23
CA ARG A 91 14.79 -16.14 0.89
C ARG A 91 15.32 -15.63 2.24
N LYS A 92 16.64 -15.59 2.44
CA LYS A 92 17.25 -15.06 3.68
C LYS A 92 16.87 -13.60 3.93
N MET A 93 16.94 -12.72 2.92
CA MET A 93 16.52 -11.32 3.06
C MET A 93 15.04 -11.19 3.42
N LYS A 94 14.19 -12.08 2.88
CA LYS A 94 12.76 -12.12 3.19
C LYS A 94 12.50 -12.61 4.62
N GLU A 95 13.20 -13.64 5.07
CA GLU A 95 13.13 -14.15 6.45
C GLU A 95 13.61 -13.11 7.46
N GLN A 96 14.73 -12.42 7.19
CA GLN A 96 15.22 -11.30 8.01
C GLN A 96 14.18 -10.18 8.10
N ARG A 97 13.57 -9.78 6.98
CA ARG A 97 12.48 -8.78 6.96
C ARG A 97 11.25 -9.22 7.75
N LEU A 98 10.88 -10.51 7.69
CA LEU A 98 9.76 -11.06 8.47
C LEU A 98 10.08 -11.09 9.98
N ASN A 99 11.26 -11.55 10.38
CA ASN A 99 11.72 -11.52 11.77
C ASN A 99 11.74 -10.09 12.33
N CYS A 100 12.25 -9.13 11.56
CA CYS A 100 12.19 -7.71 11.92
C CYS A 100 10.75 -7.19 12.03
N LEU A 101 9.84 -7.61 11.15
CA LEU A 101 8.42 -7.25 11.23
C LEU A 101 7.76 -7.79 12.50
N GLU A 102 8.02 -9.04 12.88
CA GLU A 102 7.51 -9.64 14.12
C GLU A 102 8.04 -8.94 15.36
N GLN A 103 9.35 -8.66 15.42
CA GLN A 103 9.96 -7.89 16.51
C GLN A 103 9.44 -6.45 16.58
N CYS A 104 9.14 -5.82 15.44
CA CYS A 104 8.54 -4.48 15.42
C CYS A 104 7.08 -4.52 15.86
N LEU A 105 6.29 -5.52 15.44
CA LEU A 105 4.93 -5.75 15.92
C LEU A 105 4.90 -6.04 17.43
N SER A 106 5.89 -6.76 17.98
CA SER A 106 5.95 -7.04 19.42
C SER A 106 6.26 -5.79 20.27
N LYS A 107 6.97 -4.80 19.70
CA LYS A 107 7.23 -3.47 20.30
C LYS A 107 6.03 -2.51 20.23
N LEU A 108 5.01 -2.78 19.41
CA LEU A 108 3.78 -1.99 19.39
C LEU A 108 2.89 -2.28 20.60
N GLU A 109 2.28 -1.22 21.13
CA GLU A 109 1.13 -1.28 22.07
C GLU A 109 0.08 -2.28 21.58
N SER A 110 -0.54 -3.02 22.51
CA SER A 110 -1.58 -4.02 22.23
C SER A 110 -2.69 -3.49 21.31
N LEU A 111 -3.26 -2.33 21.64
CA LEU A 111 -4.31 -1.68 20.84
C LEU A 111 -3.83 -1.30 19.43
N SER A 112 -2.58 -0.85 19.28
CA SER A 112 -2.01 -0.52 17.97
C SER A 112 -1.76 -1.79 17.13
N ARG A 113 -1.32 -2.88 17.76
CA ARG A 113 -1.14 -4.20 17.12
C ARG A 113 -2.47 -4.83 16.69
N GLU A 114 -3.50 -4.71 17.52
CA GLU A 114 -4.84 -5.19 17.20
C GLU A 114 -5.42 -4.43 16.00
N ILE A 115 -5.36 -3.09 16.04
CA ILE A 115 -5.84 -2.23 14.94
C ILE A 115 -5.16 -2.61 13.63
N ILE A 116 -3.83 -2.72 13.57
CA ILE A 116 -3.14 -2.99 12.31
C ILE A 116 -3.46 -4.41 11.79
N THR A 117 -3.52 -5.42 12.66
CA THR A 117 -3.87 -6.78 12.30
C THR A 117 -5.30 -6.85 11.75
N ARG A 118 -6.30 -6.36 12.50
CA ARG A 118 -7.71 -6.39 12.10
C ARG A 118 -8.00 -5.52 10.87
N TYR A 119 -7.26 -4.43 10.66
CA TYR A 119 -7.38 -3.54 9.48
C TYR A 119 -6.86 -4.18 8.18
N TYR A 120 -5.97 -5.18 8.28
CA TYR A 120 -5.36 -5.86 7.12
C TYR A 120 -5.95 -7.22 6.77
N VAL A 121 -6.47 -7.97 7.75
CA VAL A 121 -7.07 -9.30 7.55
C VAL A 121 -8.37 -9.24 6.73
N GLY A 122 -8.46 -10.09 5.70
CA GLY A 122 -9.65 -10.31 4.87
C GLY A 122 -9.53 -9.84 3.42
N LYS A 123 -10.29 -10.48 2.52
CA LYS A 123 -10.37 -10.13 1.09
C LYS A 123 -11.39 -9.00 0.86
N ALA A 124 -11.06 -8.07 -0.04
CA ALA A 124 -11.90 -6.97 -0.57
C ALA A 124 -13.12 -6.54 0.29
N ARG A 125 -14.29 -7.15 0.03
CA ARG A 125 -15.59 -6.77 0.64
C ARG A 125 -15.61 -6.95 2.16
N VAL A 126 -15.11 -8.09 2.66
CA VAL A 126 -14.97 -8.41 4.09
C VAL A 126 -14.08 -7.37 4.80
N LYS A 127 -13.09 -6.82 4.10
CA LYS A 127 -12.19 -5.79 4.65
C LYS A 127 -12.88 -4.44 4.85
N ILE A 128 -13.89 -4.11 4.04
CA ILE A 128 -14.68 -2.88 4.19
C ILE A 128 -15.59 -2.99 5.41
N GLU A 129 -16.31 -4.11 5.53
CA GLU A 129 -17.21 -4.40 6.66
C GLU A 129 -16.44 -4.48 7.98
N ARG A 130 -15.32 -5.22 8.03
CA ARG A 130 -14.45 -5.28 9.22
C ARG A 130 -13.88 -3.92 9.62
N ARG A 131 -13.60 -3.02 8.68
CA ARG A 131 -13.15 -1.64 8.98
C ARG A 131 -14.27 -0.75 9.50
N ARG A 132 -15.53 -1.02 9.16
CA ARG A 132 -16.69 -0.33 9.76
C ARG A 132 -16.91 -0.82 11.19
N ALA A 133 -17.01 -2.14 11.39
CA ALA A 133 -17.13 -2.76 12.71
C ALA A 133 -15.98 -2.34 13.66
N LEU A 134 -14.73 -2.40 13.22
CA LEU A 134 -13.58 -1.96 14.02
C LEU A 134 -13.60 -0.44 14.33
N ALA A 135 -14.20 0.38 13.49
CA ALA A 135 -14.36 1.80 13.77
C ALA A 135 -15.48 2.04 14.81
N GLU A 136 -16.59 1.32 14.69
CA GLU A 136 -17.72 1.32 15.62
C GLU A 136 -17.32 0.82 17.02
N GLU A 137 -16.64 -0.33 17.11
CA GLU A 137 -16.10 -0.90 18.36
C GLU A 137 -15.14 0.07 19.09
N LEU A 138 -14.40 0.88 18.34
CA LEU A 138 -13.48 1.88 18.88
C LEU A 138 -14.12 3.26 19.10
N GLY A 139 -15.41 3.44 18.77
CA GLY A 139 -16.12 4.71 18.88
C GLY A 139 -15.57 5.82 17.97
N ILE A 140 -14.94 5.48 16.84
CA ILE A 140 -14.28 6.43 15.92
C ILE A 140 -14.86 6.35 14.50
N THR A 141 -14.60 7.38 13.69
CA THR A 141 -14.95 7.33 12.26
C THR A 141 -14.01 6.41 11.48
N VAL A 142 -14.50 5.82 10.39
CA VAL A 142 -13.69 4.99 9.46
C VAL A 142 -12.48 5.78 8.90
N ASN A 143 -12.61 7.11 8.76
CA ASN A 143 -11.50 7.98 8.38
C ASN A 143 -10.45 8.09 9.50
N ALA A 144 -10.87 8.28 10.75
CA ALA A 144 -9.96 8.28 11.90
C ALA A 144 -9.24 6.92 12.08
N LEU A 145 -9.95 5.81 11.88
CA LEU A 145 -9.35 4.47 11.83
C LEU A 145 -8.28 4.37 10.72
N SER A 146 -8.58 4.89 9.53
CA SER A 146 -7.66 4.90 8.39
C SER A 146 -6.40 5.74 8.64
N VAL A 147 -6.54 6.90 9.30
CA VAL A 147 -5.41 7.74 9.73
C VAL A 147 -4.59 7.05 10.81
N ARG A 148 -5.24 6.42 11.81
CA ARG A 148 -4.56 5.69 12.87
C ARG A 148 -3.78 4.49 12.32
N ALA A 149 -4.38 3.71 11.43
CA ALA A 149 -3.71 2.61 10.73
C ALA A 149 -2.55 3.09 9.83
N CYS A 150 -2.62 4.32 9.28
CA CYS A 150 -1.48 4.91 8.57
C CYS A 150 -0.32 5.20 9.52
N ARG A 151 -0.57 5.92 10.62
CA ARG A 151 0.47 6.25 11.62
C ARG A 151 1.11 5.00 12.24
N ILE A 152 0.33 3.93 12.44
CA ILE A 152 0.85 2.65 12.94
C ILE A 152 1.76 1.98 11.89
N ARG A 153 1.40 2.05 10.60
CA ARG A 153 2.25 1.56 9.50
C ARG A 153 3.55 2.38 9.41
N ASP A 154 3.48 3.71 9.46
CA ASP A 154 4.66 4.57 9.40
C ASP A 154 5.66 4.23 10.53
N LYS A 155 5.16 3.94 11.75
CA LYS A 155 5.98 3.46 12.89
C LYS A 155 6.58 2.08 12.66
N LEU A 156 5.80 1.12 12.16
CA LEU A 156 6.28 -0.23 11.85
C LEU A 156 7.36 -0.20 10.78
N GLU A 157 7.15 0.58 9.73
CA GLU A 157 8.09 0.73 8.62
C GLU A 157 9.41 1.35 9.07
N ALA A 158 9.38 2.42 9.87
CA ALA A 158 10.58 3.01 10.46
C ALA A 158 11.34 1.99 11.34
N CYS A 159 10.63 1.22 12.16
CA CYS A 159 11.22 0.17 12.98
C CYS A 159 11.85 -0.97 12.14
N VAL A 160 11.17 -1.44 11.08
CA VAL A 160 11.70 -2.50 10.22
C VAL A 160 12.89 -2.01 9.40
N ARG A 161 12.84 -0.78 8.86
CA ARG A 161 13.98 -0.14 8.19
C ARG A 161 15.19 -0.04 9.12
N GLN A 162 15.00 0.32 10.39
CA GLN A 162 16.07 0.36 11.39
C GLN A 162 16.58 -1.04 11.76
N CYS A 163 15.70 -2.04 11.88
CA CYS A 163 16.06 -3.42 12.21
C CYS A 163 16.88 -4.08 11.09
N VAL A 164 16.47 -3.93 9.83
CA VAL A 164 17.16 -4.48 8.66
C VAL A 164 18.43 -3.69 8.32
N GLY A 165 18.49 -2.40 8.62
CA GLY A 165 19.68 -1.56 8.43
C GLY A 165 20.71 -1.60 9.58
N ALA A 166 20.43 -2.35 10.65
CA ALA A 166 21.32 -2.53 11.79
C ALA A 166 21.80 -3.99 11.96
N GLY A 167 21.55 -4.84 10.97
CA GLY A 167 22.01 -6.22 10.87
C GLY A 167 23.03 -6.41 9.75
#